data_AF-A0A356TC79-F1
#
_entry.id   AF-A0A356TC79-F1
#
_cell.length_a   1.000
_cell.length_b   1.000
_cell.length_c   1.000
_cell.angle_alpha   90.00
_cell.angle_beta   90.00
_cell.angle_gamma   90.00
#
_symmetry.space_group_name_H-M   'P 1'
#
loop_
_entity.id
_entity.type
_entity.pdbx_description
1 polymer ?
#
loop_
_entity_poly.entity_id
_entity_poly.type
_entity_poly.pdbx_seq_one_letter_code
_entity_poly.pdbx_strand_id
1 'polypeptide(L)'
;MRFTLSSRWLFLSLALALTGTGCATEDPSNPSGDDFPLSDVDALYEGAPDDRCMSCPVDGKADEVLPSTFDLMEIQTPVRSQGSRGTCTIFATAALMESLYLAEGTIENPDFSEQFLQWSAKIELGSFPNSSGSNPSYNLRAINRFGVVEESVWPYESSEWGTSNDPMCTGDDRPTYCYTNGQPPESALMAQRFHLPAGRWINPSARSL
;
A
#
# COMPACT_ATOMS: atom_id res chain seq x y z
N MET A 1 26.57 -70.26 -26.42
CA MET A 1 26.49 -70.38 -24.95
C MET A 1 25.37 -69.46 -24.49
N ARG A 2 24.43 -69.99 -23.70
CA ARG A 2 23.14 -69.35 -23.36
C ARG A 2 23.33 -68.06 -22.57
N PHE A 3 22.58 -67.01 -22.89
CA PHE A 3 22.02 -66.07 -21.91
C PHE A 3 20.65 -65.60 -22.41
N THR A 4 19.71 -65.53 -21.47
CA THR A 4 18.26 -65.40 -21.66
C THR A 4 17.73 -64.15 -20.95
N LEU A 5 16.57 -63.66 -21.44
CA LEU A 5 15.67 -62.66 -20.83
C LEU A 5 16.21 -61.21 -20.78
N SER A 6 15.43 -60.13 -20.88
CA SER A 6 14.01 -59.91 -20.58
C SER A 6 13.50 -58.61 -21.24
N SER A 7 12.24 -58.65 -21.69
CA SER A 7 11.26 -57.55 -21.80
C SER A 7 11.66 -56.18 -22.40
N ARG A 8 11.33 -55.98 -23.69
CA ARG A 8 11.08 -54.65 -24.28
C ARG A 8 9.85 -54.72 -25.20
N TRP A 9 8.70 -54.36 -24.66
CA TRP A 9 7.53 -53.87 -25.38
C TRP A 9 7.34 -52.42 -24.87
N LEU A 10 7.01 -51.38 -25.63
CA LEU A 10 6.42 -51.25 -26.95
C LEU A 10 6.75 -49.81 -27.41
N PHE A 11 7.21 -49.65 -28.65
CA PHE A 11 7.18 -48.37 -29.34
C PHE A 11 5.72 -48.06 -29.67
N LEU A 12 5.24 -46.85 -29.38
CA LEU A 12 4.28 -46.17 -30.24
C LEU A 12 4.42 -44.66 -30.10
N SER A 13 5.01 -44.07 -31.11
CA SER A 13 5.10 -42.63 -31.36
C SER A 13 3.71 -42.10 -31.73
N LEU A 14 3.28 -41.00 -31.11
CA LEU A 14 2.28 -40.13 -31.72
C LEU A 14 2.64 -38.68 -31.42
N ALA A 15 3.22 -38.03 -32.42
CA ALA A 15 3.40 -36.59 -32.45
C ALA A 15 2.05 -35.92 -32.70
N LEU A 16 1.67 -34.97 -31.85
CA LEU A 16 0.63 -34.01 -32.17
C LEU A 16 1.10 -32.63 -31.72
N ALA A 17 1.60 -31.86 -32.68
CA ALA A 17 1.80 -30.43 -32.55
C ALA A 17 0.43 -29.75 -32.53
N LEU A 18 0.14 -29.02 -31.47
CA LEU A 18 -0.97 -28.08 -31.41
C LEU A 18 -0.44 -26.72 -30.94
N THR A 19 -0.12 -25.90 -31.93
CA THR A 19 -0.11 -24.45 -31.82
C THR A 19 -1.53 -23.99 -31.49
N GLY A 20 -1.73 -23.52 -30.27
CA GLY A 20 -2.99 -22.92 -29.82
C GLY A 20 -2.68 -21.61 -29.10
N THR A 21 -2.98 -20.50 -29.76
CA THR A 21 -3.05 -19.14 -29.21
C THR A 21 -3.89 -19.14 -27.93
N GLY A 22 -3.25 -18.93 -26.79
CA GLY A 22 -3.95 -18.71 -25.52
C GLY A 22 -4.51 -17.30 -25.46
N CYS A 23 -5.77 -17.13 -25.85
CA CYS A 23 -6.60 -16.05 -25.34
C CYS A 23 -7.56 -16.70 -24.34
N ALA A 24 -7.36 -16.42 -23.05
CA ALA A 24 -8.29 -16.83 -22.00
C ALA A 24 -9.63 -16.12 -22.25
N THR A 25 -10.70 -16.89 -22.37
CA THR A 25 -12.07 -16.39 -22.35
C THR A 25 -12.47 -16.19 -20.89
N GLU A 26 -12.87 -14.96 -20.54
CA GLU A 26 -13.40 -14.62 -19.21
C GLU A 26 -14.64 -15.47 -18.91
N ASP A 27 -14.63 -16.14 -17.75
CA ASP A 27 -15.76 -16.92 -17.25
C ASP A 27 -16.73 -15.98 -16.50
N PRO A 28 -17.94 -15.74 -17.03
CA PRO A 28 -18.91 -14.81 -16.44
C PRO A 28 -19.52 -15.32 -15.13
N SER A 29 -19.15 -16.52 -14.65
CA SER A 29 -19.61 -17.10 -13.38
C SER A 29 -18.62 -16.94 -12.22
N ASN A 30 -17.46 -16.32 -12.44
CA ASN A 30 -16.49 -16.02 -11.39
C ASN A 30 -16.62 -14.56 -10.91
N PRO A 31 -17.29 -14.28 -9.78
CA PRO A 31 -17.39 -12.92 -9.22
C PRO A 31 -16.07 -12.42 -8.60
N SER A 32 -15.02 -13.24 -8.61
CA SER A 32 -13.65 -12.89 -8.21
C SER A 32 -12.76 -12.79 -9.44
N GLY A 33 -13.10 -11.87 -10.34
CA GLY A 33 -12.08 -11.22 -11.15
C GLY A 33 -11.39 -10.22 -10.25
N ASP A 34 -10.31 -10.63 -9.59
CA ASP A 34 -9.51 -9.81 -8.65
C ASP A 34 -8.75 -8.66 -9.35
N ASP A 35 -9.23 -8.19 -10.49
CA ASP A 35 -8.74 -6.97 -11.13
C ASP A 35 -9.45 -5.79 -10.48
N PHE A 36 -8.91 -5.33 -9.36
CA PHE A 36 -9.19 -3.98 -8.90
C PHE A 36 -8.96 -3.03 -10.09
N PRO A 37 -9.92 -2.14 -10.42
CA PRO A 37 -9.75 -1.23 -11.55
C PRO A 37 -8.46 -0.44 -11.34
N LEU A 38 -7.62 -0.40 -12.38
CA LEU A 38 -6.44 0.46 -12.37
C LEU A 38 -6.91 1.89 -12.07
N SER A 39 -6.26 2.53 -11.12
CA SER A 39 -6.49 3.94 -10.80
C SER A 39 -6.35 4.80 -12.05
N ASP A 40 -7.11 5.91 -12.10
CA ASP A 40 -7.04 6.88 -13.18
C ASP A 40 -5.61 7.38 -13.38
N VAL A 41 -5.15 7.42 -14.64
CA VAL A 41 -3.80 7.85 -15.00
C VAL A 41 -3.54 9.30 -14.58
N ASP A 42 -4.56 10.16 -14.63
CA ASP A 42 -4.45 11.55 -14.20
C ASP A 42 -4.25 11.65 -12.68
N ALA A 43 -4.80 10.71 -11.91
CA ALA A 43 -4.55 10.61 -10.48
C ALA A 43 -3.11 10.19 -10.17
N LEU A 44 -2.44 9.44 -11.06
CA LEU A 44 -1.03 9.07 -10.92
C LEU A 44 -0.08 10.25 -11.19
N TYR A 45 -0.47 11.16 -12.08
CA TYR A 45 0.33 12.32 -12.47
C TYR A 45 -0.09 13.62 -11.75
N GLU A 46 -1.00 13.55 -10.78
CA GLU A 46 -1.47 14.74 -10.06
C GLU A 46 -0.30 15.43 -9.32
N GLY A 47 0.01 16.66 -9.72
CA GLY A 47 1.10 17.46 -9.17
C GLY A 47 2.48 17.16 -9.77
N ALA A 48 2.56 16.28 -10.78
CA ALA A 48 3.78 16.06 -11.54
C ALA A 48 4.13 17.29 -12.40
N PRO A 49 5.42 17.61 -12.61
CA PRO A 49 5.84 18.61 -13.57
C PRO A 49 5.27 18.34 -14.97
N ASP A 50 4.92 19.40 -15.72
CA ASP A 50 4.35 19.30 -17.07
C ASP A 50 5.21 18.50 -18.06
N ASP A 51 6.53 18.50 -17.86
CA ASP A 51 7.48 17.74 -18.67
C ASP A 51 7.53 16.25 -18.29
N ARG A 52 6.57 15.77 -17.48
CA ARG A 52 6.57 14.43 -16.87
C ARG A 52 7.85 14.17 -16.09
N CYS A 53 8.43 15.20 -15.50
CA CYS A 53 9.63 15.12 -14.68
C CYS A 53 10.87 14.62 -15.45
N MET A 54 10.96 14.89 -16.76
CA MET A 54 12.18 14.63 -17.55
C MET A 54 13.40 15.39 -17.03
N SER A 55 13.20 16.53 -16.36
CA SER A 55 14.28 17.33 -15.76
C SER A 55 14.66 16.91 -14.33
N CYS A 56 13.97 15.93 -13.72
CA CYS A 56 14.24 15.51 -12.36
C CYS A 56 15.54 14.70 -12.23
N PRO A 57 16.09 14.55 -11.01
CA PRO A 57 17.23 13.68 -10.76
C PRO A 57 16.99 12.25 -11.28
N VAL A 58 18.04 11.70 -11.88
CA VAL A 58 18.09 10.29 -12.27
C VAL A 58 18.50 9.49 -11.04
N ASP A 59 17.56 8.78 -10.43
CA ASP A 59 17.88 7.78 -9.41
C ASP A 59 18.24 6.49 -10.14
N GLY A 60 19.47 5.97 -10.00
CA GLY A 60 19.93 4.86 -10.84
C GLY A 60 19.19 3.55 -10.52
N LYS A 61 18.52 2.96 -11.52
CA LYS A 61 17.99 1.57 -11.66
C LYS A 61 17.56 1.46 -13.14
N ALA A 62 17.96 0.50 -13.99
CA ALA A 62 17.65 -0.94 -13.98
C ALA A 62 18.84 -1.90 -13.86
N ASP A 63 20.05 -1.48 -14.21
CA ASP A 63 21.23 -2.37 -14.34
C ASP A 63 22.14 -2.37 -13.10
N GLU A 64 21.69 -1.78 -12.00
CA GLU A 64 22.51 -1.71 -10.80
C GLU A 64 22.64 -3.10 -10.17
N VAL A 65 23.88 -3.53 -9.93
CA VAL A 65 24.16 -4.74 -9.18
C VAL A 65 23.87 -4.45 -7.71
N LEU A 66 22.64 -4.75 -7.28
CA LEU A 66 22.25 -4.69 -5.88
C LEU A 66 22.98 -5.78 -5.07
N PRO A 67 23.23 -5.55 -3.78
CA PRO A 67 23.68 -6.60 -2.88
C PRO A 67 22.74 -7.81 -2.93
N SER A 68 23.28 -9.03 -2.92
CA SER A 68 22.48 -10.27 -2.88
C SER A 68 21.68 -10.43 -1.59
N THR A 69 22.05 -9.68 -0.56
CA THR A 69 21.41 -9.64 0.75
C THR A 69 21.46 -8.21 1.25
N PHE A 70 20.35 -7.75 1.82
CA PHE A 70 20.25 -6.45 2.47
C PHE A 70 19.42 -6.64 3.74
N ASP A 71 19.74 -5.90 4.80
CA ASP A 71 19.02 -5.93 6.07
C ASP A 71 18.50 -4.53 6.39
N LEU A 72 17.19 -4.42 6.60
CA LEU A 72 16.51 -3.17 6.97
C LEU A 72 16.15 -3.12 8.45
N MET A 73 16.41 -4.19 9.22
CA MET A 73 15.89 -4.34 10.58
C MET A 73 16.33 -3.22 11.52
N GLU A 74 17.49 -2.58 11.28
CA GLU A 74 17.95 -1.43 12.06
C GLU A 74 17.03 -0.20 11.93
N ILE A 75 16.27 -0.10 10.85
CA ILE A 75 15.35 1.01 10.57
C ILE A 75 13.88 0.54 10.49
N GLN A 76 13.55 -0.62 11.05
CA GLN A 76 12.17 -1.11 11.13
C GLN A 76 11.67 -1.01 12.58
N THR A 77 10.46 -0.48 12.74
CA THR A 77 9.71 -0.55 14.01
C THR A 77 9.03 -1.92 14.14
N PRO A 78 8.51 -2.27 15.33
CA PRO A 78 7.89 -3.59 15.52
C PRO A 78 6.67 -3.79 14.60
N VAL A 79 6.40 -5.04 14.23
CA VAL A 79 5.26 -5.39 13.37
C VAL A 79 3.93 -4.95 14.01
N ARG A 80 3.10 -4.26 13.23
CA ARG A 80 1.76 -3.80 13.63
C ARG A 80 0.65 -4.59 12.93
N SER A 81 -0.58 -4.49 13.44
CA SER A 81 -1.75 -5.20 12.90
C SER A 81 -2.92 -4.27 12.66
N GLN A 82 -3.39 -4.20 11.41
CA GLN A 82 -4.59 -3.44 11.04
C GLN A 82 -5.90 -4.06 11.56
N GLY A 83 -5.84 -5.28 12.11
CA GLY A 83 -7.02 -6.02 12.54
C GLY A 83 -7.94 -6.38 11.37
N SER A 84 -9.25 -6.19 11.56
CA SER A 84 -10.29 -6.53 10.58
C SER A 84 -10.72 -5.35 9.71
N ARG A 85 -9.91 -4.28 9.64
CA ARG A 85 -10.20 -3.07 8.85
C ARG A 85 -9.43 -3.05 7.53
N GLY A 86 -9.95 -2.39 6.52
CA GLY A 86 -9.29 -2.20 5.22
C GLY A 86 -8.22 -1.10 5.17
N THR A 87 -7.33 -0.98 6.17
CA THR A 87 -6.41 0.16 6.36
C THR A 87 -4.94 -0.14 6.02
N CYS A 88 -4.67 -1.18 5.23
CA CYS A 88 -3.30 -1.64 4.92
C CYS A 88 -2.37 -0.53 4.41
N THR A 89 -2.86 0.36 3.56
CA THR A 89 -2.07 1.47 3.00
C THR A 89 -1.75 2.54 4.03
N ILE A 90 -2.58 2.72 5.07
CA ILE A 90 -2.28 3.60 6.20
C ILE A 90 -1.13 3.02 7.02
N PHE A 91 -1.23 1.74 7.40
CA PHE A 91 -0.17 1.04 8.14
C PHE A 91 1.16 1.03 7.38
N ALA A 92 1.13 0.74 6.09
CA ALA A 92 2.33 0.78 5.25
C ALA A 92 2.95 2.18 5.20
N THR A 93 2.13 3.23 5.18
CA THR A 93 2.63 4.62 5.14
C THR A 93 3.15 5.07 6.51
N ALA A 94 2.48 4.69 7.61
CA ALA A 94 2.95 4.97 8.97
C ALA A 94 4.28 4.26 9.24
N ALA A 95 4.41 2.97 8.90
CA ALA A 95 5.66 2.22 9.01
C ALA A 95 6.80 2.84 8.18
N LEU A 96 6.50 3.35 6.97
CA LEU A 96 7.47 4.10 6.18
C LEU A 96 7.91 5.39 6.91
N MET A 97 6.97 6.15 7.46
CA MET A 97 7.27 7.36 8.21
C MET A 97 8.15 7.06 9.42
N GLU A 98 7.81 6.05 10.21
CA GLU A 98 8.60 5.58 11.35
C GLU A 98 10.01 5.17 10.92
N SER A 99 10.12 4.39 9.85
CA SER A 99 11.40 3.96 9.29
C SER A 99 12.30 5.14 8.89
N LEU A 100 11.71 6.18 8.29
CA LEU A 100 12.44 7.39 7.90
C LEU A 100 12.92 8.20 9.11
N TYR A 101 12.09 8.34 10.15
CA TYR A 101 12.49 9.02 11.39
C TYR A 101 13.59 8.26 12.14
N LEU A 102 13.51 6.92 12.15
CA LEU A 102 14.52 6.06 12.74
C LEU A 102 15.84 6.13 11.95
N ALA A 103 15.78 6.12 10.62
CA ALA A 103 16.94 6.25 9.73
C ALA A 103 17.60 7.64 9.82
N GLU A 104 16.82 8.70 10.01
CA GLU A 104 17.33 10.05 10.25
C GLU A 104 18.00 10.18 11.63
N GLY A 105 17.52 9.41 12.62
CA GLY A 105 18.01 9.43 14.00
C GLY A 105 17.42 10.55 14.86
N THR A 106 16.35 11.22 14.40
CA THR A 106 15.67 12.29 15.16
C THR A 106 14.80 11.74 16.27
N ILE A 107 14.24 10.54 16.10
CA ILE A 107 13.37 9.88 17.07
C ILE A 107 13.83 8.42 17.19
N GLU A 108 14.20 8.00 18.41
CA GLU A 108 14.75 6.65 18.64
C GLU A 108 13.69 5.54 18.59
N ASN A 109 12.45 5.85 18.96
CA ASN A 109 11.35 4.89 19.02
C ASN A 109 10.06 5.52 18.47
N PRO A 110 9.98 5.84 17.17
CA PRO A 110 8.78 6.42 16.60
C PRO A 110 7.62 5.42 16.66
N ASP A 111 6.44 5.91 17.05
CA ASP A 111 5.18 5.15 17.10
C ASP A 111 4.06 6.12 16.73
N PHE A 112 3.72 6.19 15.45
CA PHE A 112 2.80 7.20 14.91
C PHE A 112 1.39 6.61 14.73
N SER A 113 0.38 7.42 15.05
CA SER A 113 -1.01 6.97 15.05
C SER A 113 -1.54 6.68 13.64
N GLU A 114 -1.73 5.40 13.32
CA GLU A 114 -2.45 5.01 12.10
C GLU A 114 -3.89 5.51 12.12
N GLN A 115 -4.50 5.58 13.30
CA GLN A 115 -5.86 6.07 13.48
C GLN A 115 -5.99 7.55 13.10
N PHE A 116 -5.02 8.37 13.52
CA PHE A 116 -4.97 9.77 13.16
C PHE A 116 -4.65 9.96 11.68
N LEU A 117 -3.71 9.19 11.12
CA LEU A 117 -3.39 9.26 9.69
C LEU A 117 -4.60 8.90 8.81
N GLN A 118 -5.35 7.86 9.18
CA GLN A 118 -6.60 7.48 8.50
C GLN A 118 -7.62 8.63 8.54
N TRP A 119 -7.77 9.29 9.69
CA TRP A 119 -8.65 10.45 9.82
C TRP A 119 -8.17 11.65 9.01
N SER A 120 -6.88 12.01 9.10
CA SER A 120 -6.32 13.16 8.39
C SER A 120 -6.45 12.99 6.88
N ALA A 121 -6.15 11.80 6.34
CA ALA A 121 -6.31 11.50 4.92
C ALA A 121 -7.77 11.64 4.44
N LYS A 122 -8.75 11.24 5.25
CA LYS A 122 -10.16 11.23 4.87
C LYS A 122 -10.88 12.54 5.13
N ILE A 123 -10.57 13.21 6.24
CA ILE A 123 -11.29 14.39 6.72
C ILE A 123 -10.52 15.67 6.40
N GLU A 124 -9.23 15.77 6.77
CA GLU A 124 -8.45 17.00 6.52
C GLU A 124 -8.07 17.14 5.05
N LEU A 125 -7.63 16.04 4.42
CA LEU A 125 -7.30 16.02 3.00
C LEU A 125 -8.52 15.79 2.11
N GLY A 126 -9.60 15.19 2.63
CA GLY A 126 -10.83 14.93 1.89
C GLY A 126 -10.71 13.79 0.86
N SER A 127 -9.84 12.81 1.09
CA SER A 127 -9.55 11.72 0.14
C SER A 127 -10.16 10.39 0.57
N PHE A 128 -10.74 9.64 -0.36
CA PHE A 128 -11.41 8.35 -0.09
C PHE A 128 -12.46 8.43 1.05
N PRO A 129 -13.43 9.37 1.01
CA PRO A 129 -14.36 9.60 2.12
C PRO A 129 -15.36 8.46 2.37
N ASN A 130 -15.53 7.55 1.40
CA ASN A 130 -16.57 6.52 1.41
C ASN A 130 -16.00 5.09 1.38
N SER A 131 -14.79 4.88 1.90
CA SER A 131 -14.19 3.54 1.99
C SER A 131 -13.23 3.45 3.17
N SER A 132 -12.91 2.24 3.64
CA SER A 132 -11.85 2.02 4.65
C SER A 132 -10.45 2.17 4.04
N GLY A 133 -10.29 1.84 2.76
CA GLY A 133 -9.04 1.94 2.02
C GLY A 133 -8.61 3.38 1.73
N SER A 134 -7.36 3.53 1.33
CA SER A 134 -6.78 4.78 0.85
C SER A 134 -5.61 4.49 -0.11
N ASN A 135 -4.97 5.55 -0.61
CA ASN A 135 -3.83 5.45 -1.52
C ASN A 135 -2.56 6.02 -0.85
N PRO A 136 -1.39 5.34 -0.95
CA PRO A 136 -0.15 5.79 -0.32
C PRO A 136 0.26 7.22 -0.67
N SER A 137 0.06 7.67 -1.91
CA SER A 137 0.39 9.04 -2.34
C SER A 137 -0.44 10.08 -1.61
N TYR A 138 -1.72 9.80 -1.36
CA TYR A 138 -2.61 10.69 -0.60
C TYR A 138 -2.31 10.63 0.90
N ASN A 139 -1.93 9.47 1.43
CA ASN A 139 -1.49 9.33 2.82
C ASN A 139 -0.21 10.14 3.07
N LEU A 140 0.79 10.03 2.19
CA LEU A 140 2.00 10.86 2.25
C LEU A 140 1.70 12.36 2.10
N ARG A 141 0.73 12.73 1.25
CA ARG A 141 0.26 14.12 1.13
C ARG A 141 -0.41 14.61 2.42
N ALA A 142 -1.18 13.76 3.11
CA ALA A 142 -1.76 14.08 4.40
C ALA A 142 -0.68 14.28 5.46
N ILE A 143 0.29 13.37 5.56
CA ILE A 143 1.46 13.50 6.44
C ILE A 143 2.22 14.81 6.15
N ASN A 144 2.47 15.14 4.89
CA ASN A 144 3.19 16.35 4.55
C ASN A 144 2.42 17.62 4.95
N ARG A 145 1.13 17.71 4.61
CA ARG A 145 0.32 18.92 4.81
C ARG A 145 -0.17 19.11 6.24
N PHE A 146 -0.53 18.02 6.90
CA PHE A 146 -1.24 18.04 8.18
C PHE A 146 -0.50 17.31 9.29
N GLY A 147 0.42 16.40 8.96
CA GLY A 147 1.19 15.65 9.93
C GLY A 147 0.37 14.57 10.66
N VAL A 148 1.06 13.82 11.52
CA VAL A 148 0.49 12.72 12.32
C VAL A 148 0.92 12.89 13.78
N VAL A 149 0.11 12.42 14.71
CA VAL A 149 0.41 12.42 16.15
C VAL A 149 1.00 11.07 16.58
N GLU A 150 1.54 10.99 17.79
CA GLU A 150 1.94 9.69 18.37
C GLU A 150 0.72 8.77 18.60
N GLU A 151 0.93 7.47 18.46
CA GLU A 151 -0.10 6.43 18.66
C GLU A 151 -0.70 6.48 20.08
N SER A 152 0.09 6.87 21.08
CA SER A 152 -0.37 7.05 22.46
C SER A 152 -1.46 8.12 22.63
N VAL A 153 -1.55 9.06 21.69
CA VAL A 153 -2.49 10.20 21.76
C VAL A 153 -3.85 9.84 21.16
N TRP A 154 -3.88 9.02 20.11
CA TRP A 154 -5.09 8.44 19.56
C TRP A 154 -4.86 7.00 19.09
N PRO A 155 -5.07 6.01 19.97
CA PRO A 155 -4.78 4.63 19.65
C PRO A 155 -5.65 4.05 18.55
N TYR A 156 -5.09 3.12 17.79
CA TYR A 156 -5.77 2.42 16.72
C TYR A 156 -6.84 1.44 17.20
N GLU A 157 -8.03 1.59 16.64
CA GLU A 157 -9.13 0.64 16.83
C GLU A 157 -9.11 -0.40 15.72
N SER A 158 -8.97 -1.68 16.07
CA SER A 158 -8.74 -2.78 15.11
C SER A 158 -10.00 -3.32 14.44
N SER A 159 -11.19 -2.84 14.82
CA SER A 159 -12.49 -3.27 14.27
C SER A 159 -13.24 -2.06 13.71
N GLU A 160 -13.88 -2.22 12.56
CA GLU A 160 -14.66 -1.12 11.96
C GLU A 160 -15.89 -0.79 12.81
N TRP A 161 -16.25 0.50 12.87
CA TRP A 161 -17.52 0.90 13.49
C TRP A 161 -18.72 0.37 12.71
N GLY A 162 -19.66 -0.18 13.47
CA GLY A 162 -20.98 -0.58 12.98
C GLY A 162 -22.11 0.13 13.75
N THR A 163 -23.33 -0.37 13.58
CA THR A 163 -24.54 0.18 14.24
C THR A 163 -24.49 0.14 15.76
N SER A 164 -23.61 -0.67 16.35
CA SER A 164 -23.35 -0.68 17.80
C SER A 164 -22.61 0.55 18.30
N ASN A 165 -21.81 1.19 17.44
CA ASN A 165 -21.04 2.38 17.76
C ASN A 165 -21.87 3.63 17.47
N ASP A 166 -22.49 3.67 16.29
CA ASP A 166 -23.38 4.74 15.85
C ASP A 166 -24.42 4.16 14.86
N PRO A 167 -25.73 4.41 15.04
CA PRO A 167 -26.76 3.93 14.12
C PRO A 167 -26.56 4.32 12.65
N MET A 168 -25.84 5.41 12.36
CA MET A 168 -25.50 5.86 11.00
C MET A 168 -24.38 5.03 10.35
N CYS A 169 -23.59 4.28 11.12
CA CYS A 169 -22.53 3.42 10.60
C CYS A 169 -23.08 2.09 10.08
N THR A 170 -23.90 2.18 9.04
CA THR A 170 -24.58 1.05 8.40
C THR A 170 -24.55 1.20 6.88
N GLY A 171 -24.50 0.08 6.16
CA GLY A 171 -24.45 0.05 4.69
C GLY A 171 -23.18 0.66 4.09
N ASP A 172 -23.21 0.86 2.77
CA ASP A 172 -22.05 1.33 2.00
C ASP A 172 -21.99 2.87 1.90
N ASP A 173 -23.11 3.56 2.11
CA ASP A 173 -23.21 5.04 2.08
C ASP A 173 -23.05 5.67 3.48
N ARG A 174 -22.34 5.00 4.38
CA ARG A 174 -22.16 5.48 5.76
C ARG A 174 -21.32 6.76 5.79
N PRO A 175 -21.53 7.64 6.79
CA PRO A 175 -20.71 8.84 6.94
C PRO A 175 -19.21 8.55 7.01
N THR A 176 -18.37 9.48 6.52
CA THR A 176 -16.91 9.31 6.50
C THR A 176 -16.31 8.99 7.86
N TYR A 177 -16.86 9.56 8.93
CA TYR A 177 -16.36 9.30 10.28
C TYR A 177 -16.53 7.84 10.72
N CYS A 178 -17.42 7.07 10.10
CA CYS A 178 -17.54 5.64 10.36
C CYS A 178 -16.32 4.86 9.85
N TYR A 179 -15.69 5.28 8.74
CA TYR A 179 -14.46 4.66 8.23
C TYR A 179 -13.21 5.06 9.03
N THR A 180 -13.28 6.20 9.73
CA THR A 180 -12.23 6.69 10.63
C THR A 180 -12.47 6.28 12.08
N ASN A 181 -13.49 5.48 12.39
CA ASN A 181 -13.87 5.14 13.77
C ASN A 181 -14.01 6.39 14.67
N GLY A 182 -14.71 7.40 14.16
CA GLY A 182 -15.01 8.64 14.87
C GLY A 182 -14.05 9.78 14.56
N GLN A 183 -14.01 10.73 15.48
CA GLN A 183 -13.21 11.96 15.40
C GLN A 183 -12.08 11.90 16.45
N PRO A 184 -10.93 12.52 16.17
CA PRO A 184 -9.85 12.62 17.15
C PRO A 184 -10.36 13.30 18.42
N PRO A 185 -9.94 12.85 19.61
CA PRO A 185 -10.18 13.60 20.83
C PRO A 185 -9.48 14.97 20.75
N GLU A 186 -9.94 15.94 21.54
CA GLU A 186 -9.35 17.29 21.57
C GLU A 186 -7.85 17.26 21.87
N SER A 187 -7.39 16.32 22.71
CA SER A 187 -5.98 16.08 22.99
C SER A 187 -5.17 15.73 21.73
N ALA A 188 -5.74 14.96 20.80
CA ALA A 188 -5.08 14.60 19.54
C ALA A 188 -5.06 15.76 18.55
N LEU A 189 -6.11 16.57 18.51
CA LEU A 189 -6.14 17.77 17.67
C LEU A 189 -5.10 18.83 18.11
N MET A 190 -4.82 18.89 19.42
CA MET A 190 -3.88 19.83 20.03
C MET A 190 -2.46 19.28 20.18
N ALA A 191 -2.24 17.99 19.92
CA ALA A 191 -0.93 17.37 20.08
C ALA A 191 0.06 17.83 19.01
N GLN A 192 1.35 17.62 19.30
CA GLN A 192 2.41 17.83 18.32
C GLN A 192 2.17 16.94 17.09
N ARG A 193 2.27 17.55 15.91
CA ARG A 193 2.17 16.84 14.63
C ARG A 193 3.56 16.69 14.01
N PHE A 194 3.86 15.49 13.56
CA PHE A 194 5.10 15.11 12.90
C PHE A 194 4.86 14.99 11.40
N HIS A 195 5.83 15.44 10.60
CA HIS A 195 5.67 15.61 9.16
C HIS A 195 6.83 14.98 8.40
N LEU A 196 6.53 14.44 7.23
CA LEU A 196 7.53 14.14 6.22
C LEU A 196 7.59 15.30 5.20
N PRO A 197 8.77 15.62 4.66
CA PRO A 197 8.87 16.54 3.55
C PRO A 197 8.13 15.97 2.33
N ALA A 198 7.72 16.85 1.42
CA ALA A 198 7.15 16.40 0.16
C ALA A 198 8.18 15.55 -0.59
N GLY A 199 7.74 14.40 -1.12
CA GLY A 199 8.57 13.55 -1.95
C GLY A 199 9.05 14.32 -3.19
N ARG A 200 10.27 14.03 -3.64
CA ARG A 200 10.73 14.52 -4.95
C ARG A 200 10.16 13.63 -6.05
N TRP A 201 9.93 14.23 -7.21
CA TRP A 201 9.65 13.45 -8.40
C TRP A 201 10.94 12.80 -8.94
N ILE A 202 10.81 11.58 -9.47
CA ILE A 202 11.91 10.83 -10.09
C ILE A 202 11.71 10.82 -11.60
N ASN A 203 12.81 10.97 -12.33
CA ASN A 203 12.81 10.91 -13.78
C ASN A 203 12.25 9.54 -14.26
N PRO A 204 11.23 9.47 -15.13
CA PRO A 204 10.68 8.18 -15.57
C PRO A 204 11.43 7.56 -16.76
N SER A 205 12.62 8.06 -17.12
CA SER A 205 13.47 7.43 -18.14
C SER A 205 13.91 6.02 -17.74
N ALA A 206 14.23 5.17 -18.71
CA ALA A 206 14.75 3.81 -18.46
C ALA A 206 16.10 3.77 -17.71
N ARG A 207 16.75 4.92 -17.52
CA ARG A 207 17.95 5.02 -16.66
C ARG A 207 17.60 5.19 -15.18
N SER A 208 16.32 5.42 -14.89
CA SER A 208 15.79 5.74 -13.57
C SER A 208 14.74 4.77 -13.04
N LEU A 209 14.46 3.69 -13.78
CA LEU A 209 13.51 2.63 -13.47
C LEU A 209 14.22 1.29 -13.52
#